data_AF-A0A7C5YGP0-F1
#
_entry.id   AF-A0A7C5YGP0-F1
#
_cell.length_a   1.000
_cell.length_b   1.000
_cell.length_c   1.000
_cell.angle_alpha   90.00
_cell.angle_beta   90.00
_cell.angle_gamma   90.00
#
_symmetry.space_group_name_H-M   'P 1'
#
loop_
_entity.id
_entity.type
_entity.pdbx_description
1 polymer ?
#
loop_
_entity_poly.entity_id
_entity_poly.type
_entity_poly.pdbx_seq_one_letter_code
_entity_poly.pdbx_strand_id
1 'polypeptide(L)'
;LVVIGAGHVGRCVAQLGSLIGFEVIVIDDRIEFANKERLPFADAIICDDVTSAISQLKIDEDTAIVIVAYSHEIDAKALSVALRTNASYIGMMGSKRKVKHIFESLLSSNSVDEKKLSRVRAPIGLEIGAVTPMEIAISIIAEVIASYRVGNPMKASLNLVAHDHK
;
A
#
# COMPACT_ATOMS: atom_id res chain seq x y z
N LEU A 1 2.82 7.84 4.62
CA LEU A 1 2.17 6.93 3.64
C LEU A 1 3.07 6.80 2.42
N VAL A 2 3.64 5.62 2.20
CA VAL A 2 4.45 5.32 1.01
C VAL A 2 3.59 4.55 0.01
N VAL A 3 3.42 5.10 -1.19
CA VAL A 3 2.64 4.48 -2.28
C VAL A 3 3.60 4.00 -3.35
N ILE A 4 3.68 2.68 -3.55
CA ILE A 4 4.49 2.04 -4.59
C ILE A 4 3.59 1.75 -5.78
N GLY A 5 3.84 2.44 -6.88
CA GLY A 5 3.01 2.48 -8.08
C GLY A 5 2.27 3.82 -8.21
N ALA A 6 2.53 4.54 -9.29
CA ALA A 6 1.93 5.84 -9.63
C ALA A 6 0.86 5.73 -10.75
N GLY A 7 0.36 4.52 -11.00
CA GLY A 7 -0.78 4.27 -11.89
C GLY A 7 -2.08 4.89 -11.40
N HIS A 8 -3.20 4.60 -12.07
CA HIS A 8 -4.51 5.20 -11.76
C HIS A 8 -4.92 5.06 -10.29
N VAL A 9 -4.79 3.86 -9.72
CA VAL A 9 -5.13 3.62 -8.30
C VAL A 9 -4.15 4.30 -7.37
N GLY A 10 -2.84 4.18 -7.61
CA GLY A 10 -1.82 4.79 -6.76
C GLY A 10 -1.90 6.31 -6.71
N ARG A 11 -2.23 6.97 -7.83
CA ARG A 11 -2.54 8.41 -7.87
C ARG A 11 -3.71 8.74 -6.95
N CYS A 12 -4.81 7.99 -7.00
CA CYS A 12 -5.98 8.21 -6.14
C CYS A 12 -5.66 7.97 -4.66
N VAL A 13 -4.90 6.93 -4.34
CA VAL A 13 -4.45 6.65 -2.96
C VAL A 13 -3.60 7.80 -2.43
N ALA A 14 -2.62 8.25 -3.21
CA ALA A 14 -1.75 9.35 -2.83
C ALA A 14 -2.54 10.67 -2.66
N GLN A 15 -3.52 10.92 -3.53
CA GLN A 15 -4.40 12.10 -3.42
C GLN A 15 -5.22 12.07 -2.14
N LEU A 16 -5.89 10.95 -1.85
CA LEU A 16 -6.69 10.79 -0.64
C LEU A 16 -5.84 10.84 0.62
N GLY A 17 -4.65 10.22 0.60
CA GLY A 17 -3.70 10.24 1.70
C GLY A 17 -3.28 11.67 2.07
N SER A 18 -2.93 12.48 1.06
CA SER A 18 -2.60 13.89 1.26
C SER A 18 -3.79 14.68 1.83
N LEU A 19 -4.99 14.46 1.27
CA LEU A 19 -6.21 15.15 1.69
C LEU A 19 -6.55 14.93 3.18
N ILE A 20 -6.25 13.75 3.72
CA ILE A 20 -6.53 13.40 5.13
C ILE A 20 -5.31 13.61 6.05
N GLY A 21 -4.24 14.24 5.56
CA GLY A 21 -3.11 14.68 6.36
C GLY A 21 -1.97 13.67 6.55
N PHE A 22 -1.87 12.65 5.71
CA PHE A 22 -0.63 11.86 5.64
C PHE A 22 0.47 12.65 4.92
N GLU A 23 1.71 12.50 5.39
CA GLU A 23 2.88 12.73 4.54
C GLU A 23 2.94 11.63 3.47
N VAL A 24 2.88 12.01 2.19
CA VAL A 24 2.76 11.10 1.05
C VAL A 24 4.03 11.08 0.22
N ILE A 25 4.62 9.89 0.14
CA ILE A 25 5.75 9.59 -0.75
C ILE A 25 5.27 8.62 -1.82
N VAL A 26 5.48 8.94 -3.10
CA VAL A 26 5.13 8.06 -4.21
C VAL A 26 6.38 7.55 -4.90
N ILE A 27 6.44 6.25 -5.17
CA ILE A 27 7.55 5.56 -5.84
C ILE A 27 7.02 4.87 -7.09
N ASP A 28 7.57 5.15 -8.25
CA ASP A 28 7.34 4.43 -9.52
C ASP A 28 8.54 4.71 -10.43
N ASP A 29 9.04 3.71 -11.15
CA ASP A 29 10.23 3.84 -12.01
C ASP A 29 9.93 4.46 -13.38
N ARG A 30 8.65 4.74 -13.68
CA ARG A 30 8.20 5.33 -14.94
C ARG A 30 7.97 6.83 -14.81
N ILE A 31 8.80 7.61 -15.48
CA ILE A 31 8.82 9.08 -15.42
C ILE A 31 7.49 9.72 -15.85
N GLU A 32 6.75 9.08 -16.77
CA GLU A 32 5.45 9.55 -17.23
C GLU A 32 4.35 9.40 -16.17
N PHE A 33 4.59 8.63 -15.09
CA PHE A 33 3.70 8.50 -13.94
C PHE A 33 4.24 9.22 -12.69
N ALA A 34 5.54 9.09 -12.40
CA ALA A 34 6.21 9.67 -11.24
C ALA A 34 6.69 11.12 -11.49
N ASN A 35 5.74 12.05 -11.65
CA ASN A 35 6.07 13.47 -11.82
C ASN A 35 5.07 14.40 -11.11
N LYS A 36 5.50 15.65 -10.87
CA LYS A 36 4.74 16.64 -10.09
C LYS A 36 3.47 17.11 -10.78
N GLU A 37 3.41 17.06 -12.11
CA GLU A 37 2.20 17.40 -12.87
C GLU A 37 1.06 16.42 -12.56
N ARG A 38 1.37 15.12 -12.49
CA ARG A 38 0.38 14.08 -12.16
C ARG A 38 0.10 13.96 -10.67
N LEU A 39 1.11 14.20 -9.84
CA LEU A 39 1.09 14.02 -8.39
C LEU A 39 1.37 15.33 -7.65
N PRO A 40 0.61 16.42 -7.90
CA PRO A 40 0.90 17.72 -7.30
C PRO A 40 0.76 17.71 -5.77
N PHE A 41 -0.05 16.79 -5.25
CA PHE A 41 -0.36 16.61 -3.83
C PHE A 41 0.64 15.73 -3.06
N ALA A 42 1.57 15.04 -3.73
CA ALA A 42 2.56 14.22 -3.05
C ALA A 42 3.68 15.09 -2.47
N ASP A 43 4.08 14.83 -1.23
CA ASP A 43 5.18 15.53 -0.55
C ASP A 43 6.53 15.18 -1.19
N ALA A 44 6.72 13.92 -1.56
CA ALA A 44 7.86 13.46 -2.33
C ALA A 44 7.46 12.47 -3.45
N ILE A 45 8.20 12.53 -4.55
CA ILE A 45 8.04 11.64 -5.70
C ILE A 45 9.42 11.11 -6.03
N ILE A 46 9.60 9.79 -5.97
CA ILE A 46 10.85 9.11 -6.29
C ILE A 46 10.63 8.34 -7.59
N CYS A 47 11.25 8.82 -8.67
CA CYS A 47 11.25 8.16 -9.96
C CYS A 47 12.47 7.23 -10.06
N ASP A 48 12.41 6.07 -9.42
CA ASP A 48 13.50 5.10 -9.35
C ASP A 48 12.95 3.69 -9.08
N ASP A 49 13.82 2.69 -9.20
CA ASP A 49 13.54 1.33 -8.77
C ASP A 49 13.15 1.27 -7.29
N VAL A 50 12.15 0.44 -6.97
CA VAL A 50 11.59 0.32 -5.63
C VAL A 50 12.62 -0.08 -4.57
N THR A 51 13.62 -0.91 -4.92
CA THR A 51 14.67 -1.30 -3.97
C THR A 51 15.54 -0.12 -3.60
N SER A 52 16.01 0.64 -4.61
CA SER A 52 16.82 1.85 -4.43
C SER A 52 16.04 2.90 -3.64
N ALA A 53 14.80 3.17 -4.04
CA ALA A 53 13.94 4.16 -3.40
C ALA A 53 13.71 3.85 -1.91
N ILE A 54 13.32 2.61 -1.58
CA ILE A 54 13.04 2.21 -0.18
C ILE A 54 14.30 2.30 0.69
N SER A 55 15.49 2.00 0.16
CA SER A 55 16.74 2.09 0.92
C SER A 55 17.13 3.50 1.36
N GLN A 56 16.59 4.52 0.69
CA GLN A 56 16.84 5.93 0.99
C GLN A 56 15.83 6.51 2.00
N LEU A 57 14.76 5.78 2.29
CA LEU A 57 13.69 6.23 3.16
C LEU A 57 13.87 5.72 4.58
N LYS A 58 13.61 6.58 5.56
CA LYS A 58 13.43 6.16 6.95
C LYS A 58 11.99 5.65 7.10
N ILE A 59 11.83 4.33 7.15
CA ILE A 59 10.53 3.67 7.32
C ILE A 59 10.46 3.04 8.72
N ASP A 60 9.54 3.54 9.53
CA ASP A 60 9.33 3.16 10.93
C ASP A 60 7.89 2.69 11.20
N GLU A 61 7.55 2.44 12.47
CA GLU A 61 6.22 1.98 12.88
C GLU A 61 5.08 2.96 12.59
N ASP A 62 5.35 4.24 12.30
CA ASP A 62 4.30 5.20 11.90
C ASP A 62 4.03 5.15 10.39
N THR A 63 4.80 4.35 9.65
CA THR A 63 4.71 4.28 8.19
C THR A 63 3.77 3.17 7.69
N ALA A 64 2.83 3.54 6.82
CA ALA A 64 2.06 2.61 5.99
C ALA A 64 2.64 2.53 4.58
N ILE A 65 2.85 1.31 4.08
CA ILE A 65 3.26 1.03 2.70
C ILE A 65 2.07 0.43 1.93
N VAL A 66 1.72 1.04 0.81
CA VAL A 66 0.68 0.59 -0.12
C VAL A 66 1.33 0.20 -1.44
N ILE A 67 1.21 -1.07 -1.82
CA ILE A 67 1.74 -1.62 -3.07
C ILE A 67 0.59 -1.76 -4.07
N VAL A 68 0.60 -0.92 -5.09
CA VAL A 68 -0.39 -0.82 -6.17
C VAL A 68 0.32 -0.73 -7.53
N ALA A 69 1.33 -1.58 -7.71
CA ALA A 69 2.19 -1.58 -8.89
C ALA A 69 1.50 -2.19 -10.12
N TYR A 70 2.20 -2.10 -11.26
CA TYR A 70 1.66 -2.45 -12.58
C TYR A 70 2.05 -3.86 -13.07
N SER A 71 2.93 -4.57 -12.36
CA SER A 71 3.37 -5.92 -12.75
C SER A 71 3.64 -6.82 -11.55
N HIS A 72 3.49 -8.14 -11.75
CA HIS A 72 3.75 -9.16 -10.74
C HIS A 72 5.17 -9.12 -10.19
N GLU A 73 6.15 -8.83 -11.07
CA GLU A 73 7.57 -8.77 -10.72
C GLU A 73 7.84 -7.58 -9.78
N ILE A 74 7.30 -6.41 -10.12
CA ILE A 74 7.47 -5.21 -9.30
C ILE A 74 6.75 -5.36 -7.96
N ASP A 75 5.55 -5.96 -7.92
CA ASP A 75 4.87 -6.25 -6.65
C ASP A 75 5.68 -7.19 -5.76
N ALA A 76 6.27 -8.25 -6.32
CA ALA A 76 7.10 -9.18 -5.56
C ALA A 76 8.36 -8.50 -5.01
N LYS A 77 9.02 -7.69 -5.84
CA LYS A 77 10.20 -6.90 -5.44
C LYS A 77 9.85 -5.89 -4.34
N ALA A 78 8.79 -5.12 -4.54
CA ALA A 78 8.27 -4.15 -3.57
C ALA A 78 7.91 -4.82 -2.24
N LEU A 79 7.24 -5.97 -2.28
CA LEU A 79 6.85 -6.70 -1.08
C LEU A 79 8.08 -7.22 -0.31
N SER A 80 9.07 -7.76 -1.04
CA SER A 80 10.33 -8.25 -0.45
C SER A 80 11.06 -7.16 0.31
N VAL A 81 11.18 -5.95 -0.26
CA VAL A 81 11.85 -4.83 0.42
C VAL A 81 11.00 -4.23 1.52
N ALA A 82 9.68 -4.09 1.34
CA ALA A 82 8.76 -3.58 2.35
C ALA A 82 8.80 -4.44 3.63
N LEU A 83 8.85 -5.77 3.50
CA LEU A 83 8.91 -6.71 4.63
C LEU A 83 10.23 -6.69 5.42
N ARG A 84 11.24 -5.97 4.93
CA ARG A 84 12.49 -5.71 5.66
C ARG A 84 12.42 -4.45 6.53
N THR A 85 11.35 -3.66 6.39
CA THR A 85 11.14 -2.42 7.13
C THR A 85 10.32 -2.63 8.41
N ASN A 86 10.29 -1.58 9.23
CA ASN A 86 9.49 -1.50 10.45
C ASN A 86 8.06 -0.95 10.21
N ALA A 87 7.64 -0.77 8.95
CA ALA A 87 6.29 -0.32 8.62
C ALA A 87 5.23 -1.13 9.38
N SER A 88 4.33 -0.44 10.07
CA SER A 88 3.23 -1.07 10.83
C SER A 88 2.14 -1.62 9.92
N TYR A 89 2.02 -1.06 8.72
CA TYR A 89 1.07 -1.51 7.70
C TYR A 89 1.78 -1.76 6.37
N ILE A 90 1.58 -2.95 5.81
CA ILE A 90 2.03 -3.32 4.46
C ILE A 90 0.85 -3.95 3.74
N GLY A 91 0.32 -3.26 2.73
CA GLY A 91 -0.78 -3.74 1.92
C GLY A 91 -0.37 -3.92 0.46
N MET A 92 -0.87 -4.97 -0.18
CA MET A 92 -0.61 -5.26 -1.59
C MET A 92 -1.91 -5.51 -2.38
N MET A 93 -2.05 -4.80 -3.49
CA MET A 93 -3.15 -4.95 -4.43
C MET A 93 -2.94 -6.14 -5.36
N GLY A 94 -3.98 -6.94 -5.51
CA GLY A 94 -4.00 -8.05 -6.46
C GLY A 94 -5.15 -9.00 -6.23
N SER A 95 -5.50 -9.78 -7.25
CA SER A 95 -6.43 -10.89 -7.08
C SER A 95 -5.88 -11.93 -6.09
N LYS A 96 -6.75 -12.69 -5.42
CA LYS A 96 -6.33 -13.78 -4.50
C LYS A 96 -5.33 -14.73 -5.18
N ARG A 97 -5.52 -15.03 -6.47
CA ARG A 97 -4.61 -15.83 -7.28
C ARG A 97 -3.24 -15.18 -7.45
N LYS A 98 -3.19 -13.88 -7.81
CA LYS A 98 -1.93 -13.12 -7.95
C LYS A 98 -1.16 -13.10 -6.63
N VAL A 99 -1.85 -12.79 -5.53
CA VAL A 99 -1.26 -12.73 -4.19
C VAL A 99 -0.63 -14.08 -3.83
N LYS A 100 -1.36 -15.18 -4.02
CA LYS A 100 -0.87 -16.54 -3.75
C LYS A 100 0.42 -16.84 -4.53
N HIS A 101 0.45 -16.56 -5.84
CA HIS A 101 1.63 -16.80 -6.67
C HIS A 101 2.85 -15.98 -6.22
N ILE A 102 2.66 -14.71 -5.85
CA ILE A 102 3.76 -13.87 -5.37
C ILE A 102 4.30 -14.42 -4.04
N PHE A 103 3.43 -14.81 -3.12
CA PHE A 103 3.85 -15.35 -1.82
C PHE A 103 4.62 -16.66 -1.99
N GLU A 104 4.14 -17.57 -2.83
CA GLU A 104 4.85 -18.81 -3.16
C GLU A 104 6.24 -18.53 -3.75
N SER A 105 6.34 -17.59 -4.71
CA SER A 105 7.61 -17.21 -5.31
C SER A 105 8.60 -16.62 -4.30
N LEU A 106 8.14 -15.78 -3.37
CA LEU A 106 8.98 -15.20 -2.33
C LEU A 106 9.49 -16.22 -1.31
N LEU A 107 8.65 -17.21 -0.97
CA LEU A 107 9.03 -18.32 -0.08
C LEU A 107 10.04 -19.24 -0.77
N SER A 108 9.78 -19.65 -2.01
CA SER A 108 10.67 -20.56 -2.76
C SER A 108 12.03 -19.96 -3.09
N SER A 109 12.15 -18.64 -3.13
CA SER A 109 13.42 -17.93 -3.36
C SER A 109 14.17 -17.58 -2.07
N ASN A 110 13.66 -17.98 -0.89
CA ASN A 110 14.19 -17.59 0.42
C ASN A 110 14.32 -16.06 0.61
N SER A 111 13.55 -15.28 -0.15
CA SER A 111 13.59 -13.82 -0.09
C SER A 111 12.97 -13.27 1.20
N VAL A 112 12.01 -14.00 1.77
CA VAL A 112 11.18 -13.63 2.91
C VAL A 112 10.80 -14.88 3.72
N ASP A 113 10.77 -14.77 5.05
CA ASP A 113 10.25 -15.80 5.97
C ASP A 113 8.71 -15.77 5.99
N GLU A 114 8.07 -16.94 6.03
CA GLU A 114 6.62 -17.12 6.19
C GLU A 114 6.05 -16.28 7.34
N LYS A 115 6.77 -16.17 8.47
CA LYS A 115 6.35 -15.33 9.60
C LYS A 115 6.16 -13.86 9.21
N LYS A 116 6.99 -13.34 8.29
CA LYS A 116 6.88 -11.95 7.83
C LYS A 116 5.68 -11.73 6.91
N LEU A 117 5.30 -12.74 6.12
CA LEU A 117 4.13 -12.66 5.24
C LEU A 117 2.82 -12.47 6.01
N SER A 118 2.74 -12.92 7.26
CA SER A 118 1.58 -12.69 8.13
C SER A 118 1.27 -11.21 8.39
N ARG A 119 2.24 -10.31 8.21
CA ARG A 119 2.07 -8.84 8.33
C ARG A 119 1.35 -8.21 7.14
N VAL A 120 1.20 -8.94 6.02
CA VAL A 120 0.79 -8.36 4.74
C VAL A 120 -0.73 -8.41 4.57
N ARG A 121 -1.32 -7.27 4.20
CA ARG A 121 -2.73 -7.16 3.80
C ARG A 121 -2.88 -7.35 2.29
N ALA A 122 -3.23 -8.57 1.89
CA ALA A 122 -3.38 -8.91 0.48
C ALA A 122 -4.56 -9.88 0.26
N PRO A 123 -5.57 -9.53 -0.58
CA PRO A 123 -5.75 -8.24 -1.25
C PRO A 123 -5.90 -7.08 -0.25
N ILE A 124 -5.35 -5.93 -0.58
CA ILE A 124 -5.46 -4.71 0.23
C ILE A 124 -6.87 -4.10 0.19
N GLY A 125 -7.27 -3.41 1.26
CA GLY A 125 -8.48 -2.59 1.32
C GLY A 125 -9.70 -3.34 1.84
N LEU A 126 -10.66 -2.56 2.34
CA LEU A 126 -11.93 -3.08 2.86
C LEU A 126 -12.86 -3.58 1.75
N GLU A 127 -13.65 -4.61 2.04
CA GLU A 127 -14.62 -5.19 1.11
C GLU A 127 -15.88 -4.31 1.01
N ILE A 128 -15.80 -3.25 0.19
CA ILE A 128 -16.92 -2.30 -0.03
C ILE A 128 -17.56 -2.43 -1.42
N GLY A 129 -17.19 -3.45 -2.20
CA GLY A 129 -17.66 -3.61 -3.58
C GLY A 129 -17.05 -2.61 -4.57
N ALA A 130 -15.86 -2.08 -4.28
CA ALA A 130 -15.18 -1.06 -5.09
C ALA A 130 -14.87 -1.54 -6.51
N VAL A 131 -15.14 -0.68 -7.50
CA VAL A 131 -14.91 -0.93 -8.94
C VAL A 131 -14.01 0.16 -9.53
N THR A 132 -14.27 1.43 -9.23
CA THR A 132 -13.50 2.54 -9.80
C THR A 132 -12.17 2.74 -9.07
N PRO A 133 -11.13 3.33 -9.70
CA PRO A 133 -9.87 3.60 -9.02
C PRO A 133 -10.01 4.42 -7.74
N MET A 134 -10.97 5.35 -7.69
CA MET A 134 -11.23 6.17 -6.51
C MET A 134 -11.92 5.36 -5.41
N GLU A 135 -12.90 4.50 -5.73
CA GLU A 135 -13.52 3.59 -4.76
C GLU A 135 -12.49 2.61 -4.17
N ILE A 136 -11.59 2.08 -5.00
CA ILE A 136 -10.50 1.21 -4.55
C ILE A 136 -9.57 1.99 -3.62
N ALA A 137 -9.22 3.24 -3.97
CA ALA A 137 -8.40 4.07 -3.11
C ALA A 137 -9.09 4.39 -1.76
N ILE A 138 -10.40 4.64 -1.75
CA ILE A 138 -11.19 4.81 -0.52
C ILE A 138 -11.12 3.54 0.34
N SER A 139 -11.29 2.36 -0.25
CA SER A 139 -11.24 1.10 0.51
C SER A 139 -9.86 0.83 1.12
N ILE A 140 -8.80 1.18 0.40
CA ILE A 140 -7.41 1.10 0.86
C ILE A 140 -7.17 2.06 2.03
N ILE A 141 -7.50 3.34 1.84
CA ILE A 141 -7.29 4.36 2.86
C ILE A 141 -8.10 4.06 4.13
N ALA A 142 -9.33 3.56 3.99
CA ALA A 142 -10.13 3.11 5.13
C ALA A 142 -9.45 1.96 5.90
N GLU A 143 -8.87 0.97 5.20
CA GLU A 143 -8.13 -0.12 5.86
C GLU A 143 -6.85 0.39 6.56
N VAL A 144 -6.12 1.32 5.93
CA VAL A 144 -4.94 1.97 6.53
C VAL A 144 -5.31 2.73 7.80
N ILE A 145 -6.35 3.58 7.77
CA ILE A 145 -6.83 4.31 8.95
C ILE A 145 -7.24 3.34 10.05
N ALA A 146 -8.01 2.31 9.71
CA ALA A 146 -8.44 1.30 10.67
C ALA A 146 -7.25 0.59 11.32
N SER A 147 -6.17 0.34 10.57
CA SER A 147 -4.94 -0.26 11.09
C SER A 147 -4.30 0.54 12.23
N TYR A 148 -4.38 1.88 12.15
CA TYR A 148 -3.86 2.79 13.18
C TYR A 148 -4.81 3.05 14.35
N ARG A 149 -6.12 2.82 14.18
CA ARG A 149 -7.13 3.22 15.19
C ARG A 149 -7.68 2.06 15.98
N VAL A 150 -7.97 0.95 15.31
CA VAL A 150 -8.63 -0.22 15.92
C VAL A 150 -7.80 -1.50 15.79
N GLY A 151 -6.58 -1.39 15.24
CA GLY A 151 -5.70 -2.53 15.03
C GLY A 151 -6.11 -3.34 13.80
N ASN A 152 -6.42 -4.62 13.93
CA ASN A 152 -6.75 -5.47 12.79
C ASN A 152 -8.25 -5.41 12.45
N PRO A 153 -8.73 -4.56 11.51
CA PRO A 153 -10.14 -4.56 11.15
C PRO A 153 -10.50 -5.91 10.53
N MET A 154 -11.50 -6.59 11.10
CA MET A 154 -12.04 -7.79 10.46
C MET A 154 -12.62 -7.41 9.09
N LYS A 155 -12.18 -8.11 8.04
CA LYS A 155 -12.63 -7.87 6.64
C LYS A 155 -14.13 -8.09 6.41
N ALA A 156 -14.82 -8.72 7.34
CA ALA A 156 -16.27 -8.86 7.32
C ALA A 156 -16.80 -8.89 8.76
N SER A 157 -17.22 -7.73 9.25
CA SER A 157 -18.27 -7.54 10.26
C SER A 157 -18.50 -6.03 10.33
N LEU A 158 -19.40 -5.53 9.49
CA LEU A 158 -19.94 -4.17 9.59
C LEU A 158 -20.77 -4.07 10.89
N ASN A 159 -20.09 -3.98 12.03
CA ASN A 159 -20.66 -3.29 13.17
C ASN A 159 -20.35 -1.81 12.92
N LEU A 160 -21.28 -1.14 12.25
CA LEU A 160 -21.34 0.32 12.18
C LEU A 160 -21.11 0.84 13.61
N VAL A 161 -20.01 1.57 13.80
CA VAL A 161 -19.75 2.25 15.07
C VAL A 161 -20.82 3.32 15.21
N ALA A 162 -21.69 3.17 16.21
CA ALA A 162 -22.55 4.25 16.64
C ALA A 162 -21.65 5.40 17.11
N HIS A 163 -21.73 6.56 16.45
CA HIS A 163 -21.06 7.76 16.91
C HIS A 163 -21.83 8.29 18.14
N ASP A 164 -21.33 7.99 19.34
CA ASP A 164 -21.65 8.82 20.51
C ASP A 164 -20.83 10.11 20.39
N HIS A 165 -21.50 11.16 19.93
CA HIS A 165 -20.97 12.52 20.00
C HIS A 165 -20.80 12.92 21.47
N LYS A 166 -19.58 13.29 21.85
CA LYS A 166 -19.32 14.15 23.02
C LYS A 166 -19.07 15.57 22.53
#